data_AF-A0A957XPD5-F1
#
_entry.id   AF-A0A957XPD5-F1
#
_cell.length_a   1.000
_cell.length_b   1.000
_cell.length_c   1.000
_cell.angle_alpha   90.00
_cell.angle_beta   90.00
_cell.angle_gamma   90.00
#
_symmetry.space_group_name_H-M   'P 1'
#
loop_
_entity.id
_entity.type
_entity.pdbx_description
1 polymer ?
#
loop_
_entity_poly.entity_id
_entity_poly.type
_entity_poly.pdbx_seq_one_letter_code
_entity_poly.pdbx_strand_id
1 'polypeptide(L)'
;FPSGQPYDQYIAEKWFVRDELNLGAEALAQLEALLDNQLIYREGDATAQARLDYVRERLRLLYVGITRAKQELVVTWNSGRSATSRPEAVQALPLVALQSYWELGGCRQDEPAYAAEPVKFRSV
;
A
#
# COMPACT_ATOMS: atom_id res chain seq x y z
N PHE A 1 -1.77 -3.09 -4.53
CA PHE A 1 -1.70 -2.87 -3.07
C PHE A 1 -1.19 -1.45 -2.90
N PRO A 2 -2.10 -0.47 -2.70
CA PRO A 2 -1.72 0.93 -2.83
C PRO A 2 -0.78 1.36 -1.72
N SER A 3 0.18 2.19 -2.11
CA SER A 3 1.35 2.59 -1.34
C SER A 3 1.62 4.10 -1.44
N GLY A 4 0.64 4.88 -1.90
CA GLY A 4 0.73 6.35 -2.00
C GLY A 4 1.32 6.84 -3.34
N GLN A 5 1.36 5.99 -4.36
CA GLN A 5 1.88 6.34 -5.68
C GLN A 5 0.79 6.96 -6.56
N PRO A 6 1.14 7.83 -7.53
CA PRO A 6 0.14 8.47 -8.40
C PRO A 6 -0.68 7.49 -9.25
N TYR A 7 -0.16 6.30 -9.52
CA TYR A 7 -0.82 5.24 -10.28
C TYR A 7 -1.62 4.26 -9.40
N ASP A 8 -1.67 4.50 -8.09
CA ASP A 8 -2.44 3.67 -7.17
C ASP A 8 -3.93 3.94 -7.28
N GLN A 9 -4.72 2.87 -7.27
CA GLN A 9 -6.18 2.96 -7.28
C GLN A 9 -6.74 2.75 -5.88
N TYR A 10 -7.68 3.62 -5.49
CA TYR A 10 -8.37 3.56 -4.21
C TYR A 10 -9.84 3.20 -4.42
N ILE A 11 -10.34 2.21 -3.67
CA ILE A 11 -11.69 1.65 -3.87
C ILE A 11 -12.80 2.70 -3.68
N ALA A 12 -12.56 3.67 -2.81
CA ALA A 12 -13.49 4.75 -2.48
C ALA A 12 -13.51 5.87 -3.54
N GLU A 13 -12.52 5.90 -4.43
CA GLU A 13 -12.35 6.93 -5.47
C GLU A 13 -12.88 6.37 -6.78
N LYS A 14 -14.08 6.81 -7.17
CA LYS A 14 -14.72 6.29 -8.37
C LYS A 14 -14.21 7.07 -9.59
N TRP A 15 -13.84 6.35 -10.64
CA TRP A 15 -13.32 6.93 -11.89
C TRP A 15 -14.21 8.00 -12.54
N PHE A 16 -15.52 7.95 -12.30
CA PHE A 16 -16.50 8.90 -12.85
C PHE A 16 -16.71 10.13 -11.95
N VAL A 17 -16.11 10.15 -10.77
CA VAL A 17 -16.15 11.30 -9.86
C VAL A 17 -15.02 12.25 -10.25
N ARG A 18 -15.34 13.57 -10.28
CA ARG A 18 -14.35 14.61 -10.59
C ARG A 18 -13.14 14.49 -9.68
N ASP A 19 -11.96 14.75 -10.23
CA ASP A 19 -10.68 14.77 -9.50
C ASP A 19 -10.42 13.53 -8.63
N GLU A 20 -11.08 12.41 -8.95
CA GLU A 20 -11.01 11.15 -8.18
C GLU A 20 -11.34 11.32 -6.69
N LEU A 21 -12.26 12.25 -6.37
CA LEU A 21 -12.60 12.53 -4.98
C LEU A 21 -13.22 11.32 -4.28
N ASN A 22 -12.82 11.13 -3.02
CA ASN A 22 -13.52 10.26 -2.10
C ASN A 22 -14.71 11.01 -1.51
N LEU A 23 -15.86 10.92 -2.17
CA LEU A 23 -17.08 11.63 -1.77
C LEU A 23 -17.50 11.40 -0.32
N GLY A 24 -17.23 10.20 0.23
CA GLY A 24 -17.52 9.90 1.63
C GLY A 24 -16.64 10.69 2.59
N ALA A 25 -15.35 10.78 2.30
CA ALA A 25 -14.41 11.57 3.09
C ALA A 25 -14.70 13.08 2.98
N GLU A 26 -14.97 13.58 1.77
CA GLU A 26 -15.31 14.98 1.56
C GLU A 26 -16.62 15.37 2.26
N ALA A 27 -17.65 14.53 2.19
CA ALA A 27 -18.92 14.78 2.88
C ALA A 27 -18.75 14.85 4.40
N LEU A 28 -17.93 13.97 4.98
CA LEU A 28 -17.60 14.02 6.41
C LEU A 28 -16.85 15.31 6.78
N ALA A 29 -15.85 15.70 5.99
CA ALA A 29 -15.09 16.92 6.24
C ALA A 29 -15.96 18.19 6.14
N GLN A 30 -16.93 18.22 5.22
CA GLN A 30 -17.92 19.30 5.17
C GLN A 30 -18.80 19.33 6.42
N LEU A 31 -19.25 18.17 6.90
CA LEU A 31 -20.04 18.09 8.14
C LEU A 31 -19.23 18.52 9.36
N GLU A 32 -17.96 18.12 9.45
CA GLU A 32 -17.05 18.54 10.52
C GLU A 32 -16.83 20.06 10.51
N ALA A 33 -16.65 20.66 9.33
CA ALA A 33 -16.56 22.12 9.19
C ALA A 33 -17.85 22.87 9.54
N LEU A 34 -19.02 22.24 9.37
CA LEU A 34 -20.30 22.81 9.82
C LEU A 34 -20.48 22.72 11.35
N LEU A 35 -19.88 21.71 11.99
CA LEU A 35 -19.94 21.51 13.44
C LEU A 35 -18.92 22.37 14.20
N ASP A 36 -17.74 22.58 13.62
CA ASP A 36 -16.66 23.38 14.20
C ASP A 36 -16.34 24.57 13.29
N ASN A 37 -16.74 25.76 13.74
CA ASN A 37 -16.58 27.01 13.00
C ASN A 37 -15.11 27.47 12.86
N GLN A 38 -14.15 26.77 13.47
CA GLN A 38 -12.71 26.98 13.27
C GLN A 38 -12.16 26.17 12.08
N LEU A 39 -12.85 25.10 11.67
CA LEU A 39 -12.43 24.24 10.57
C LEU A 39 -12.88 24.85 9.24
N ILE A 40 -11.92 25.06 8.33
CA ILE A 40 -12.20 25.54 6.97
C ILE A 40 -12.10 24.34 6.04
N TYR A 41 -13.24 23.95 5.46
CA TYR A 41 -13.26 22.91 4.43
C TYR A 41 -12.52 23.37 3.17
N ARG A 42 -11.65 22.50 2.67
CA ARG A 42 -10.95 22.62 1.39
C ARG A 42 -11.11 21.31 0.65
N GLU A 43 -11.68 21.39 -0.55
CA GLU A 43 -11.94 20.21 -1.38
C GLU A 43 -10.64 19.47 -1.70
N GLY A 44 -10.64 18.16 -1.51
CA GLY A 44 -9.53 17.27 -1.81
C GLY A 44 -8.60 16.99 -0.63
N ASP A 45 -8.58 17.84 0.40
CA ASP A 45 -7.74 17.61 1.59
C ASP A 45 -8.18 16.33 2.32
N ALA A 46 -9.48 16.13 2.46
CA ALA A 46 -10.05 14.94 3.09
C ALA A 46 -9.79 13.67 2.27
N THR A 47 -9.88 13.76 0.94
CA THR A 47 -9.51 12.67 0.02
C THR A 47 -8.04 12.31 0.15
N ALA A 48 -7.13 13.31 0.15
CA ALA A 48 -5.70 13.08 0.30
C ALA A 48 -5.37 12.40 1.65
N GLN A 49 -6.00 12.85 2.73
CA GLN A 49 -5.87 12.22 4.04
C GLN A 49 -6.38 10.78 4.04
N ALA A 50 -7.55 10.53 3.42
CA ALA A 50 -8.12 9.19 3.30
C ALA A 50 -7.21 8.24 2.51
N ARG A 51 -6.50 8.72 1.47
CA ARG A 51 -5.48 7.93 0.74
C ARG A 51 -4.36 7.50 1.69
N LEU A 52 -3.82 8.43 2.49
CA LEU A 52 -2.76 8.14 3.46
C LEU A 52 -3.21 7.16 4.54
N ASP A 53 -4.41 7.32 5.06
CA ASP A 53 -4.97 6.43 6.08
C ASP A 53 -5.17 5.01 5.54
N TYR A 54 -5.65 4.90 4.30
CA TYR A 54 -5.77 3.61 3.61
C TYR A 54 -4.41 2.94 3.41
N VAL A 55 -3.41 3.69 2.93
CA VAL A 55 -2.03 3.19 2.74
C VAL A 55 -1.45 2.72 4.07
N ARG A 56 -1.60 3.51 5.14
CA ARG A 56 -1.12 3.16 6.49
C ARG A 56 -1.70 1.85 6.96
N GLU A 57 -3.01 1.66 6.80
CA GLU A 57 -3.67 0.43 7.22
C GLU A 57 -3.21 -0.78 6.38
N ARG A 58 -3.01 -0.60 5.07
CA ARG A 58 -2.46 -1.67 4.22
C ARG A 58 -1.05 -2.07 4.66
N LEU A 59 -0.17 -1.10 4.91
CA LEU A 59 1.17 -1.36 5.43
C LEU A 59 1.13 -2.08 6.78
N ARG A 60 0.19 -1.69 7.67
CA ARG A 60 -0.01 -2.38 8.96
C ARG A 60 -0.36 -3.86 8.74
N LEU A 61 -1.28 -4.17 7.82
CA LEU A 61 -1.65 -5.54 7.52
C LEU A 61 -0.48 -6.35 6.96
N LEU A 62 0.34 -5.76 6.07
CA LEU A 62 1.55 -6.40 5.57
C LEU A 62 2.55 -6.68 6.69
N TYR A 63 2.81 -5.69 7.56
CA TYR A 63 3.69 -5.83 8.71
C TYR A 63 3.23 -6.94 9.68
N VAL A 64 1.93 -6.98 10.00
CA VAL A 64 1.36 -8.04 10.85
C VAL A 64 1.48 -9.42 10.18
N GLY A 65 1.28 -9.49 8.86
CA GLY A 65 1.45 -10.72 8.10
C GLY A 65 2.90 -11.23 8.14
N ILE A 66 3.85 -10.34 7.95
CA ILE A 66 5.30 -10.65 8.02
C ILE A 66 5.68 -11.11 9.43
N THR A 67 5.30 -10.36 10.46
CA THR A 67 5.71 -10.63 11.85
C THR A 67 5.03 -11.85 12.48
N ARG A 68 3.91 -12.32 11.91
CA ARG A 68 3.21 -13.53 12.38
C ARG A 68 3.76 -14.82 11.74
N ALA A 69 4.49 -14.75 10.64
CA ALA A 69 5.06 -15.93 10.00
C ALA A 69 6.11 -16.59 10.93
N LYS A 70 5.98 -17.90 11.18
CA LYS A 70 6.83 -18.63 12.14
C LYS A 70 7.92 -19.48 11.50
N GLN A 71 7.69 -20.00 10.29
CA GLN A 71 8.60 -20.93 9.62
C GLN A 71 8.93 -20.44 8.21
N GLU A 72 7.89 -20.17 7.41
CA GLU A 72 8.05 -19.70 6.04
C GLU A 72 7.01 -18.61 5.74
N LEU A 73 7.41 -17.63 4.93
CA LEU A 73 6.53 -16.61 4.37
C LEU A 73 6.71 -16.62 2.86
N VAL A 74 5.65 -17.01 2.14
CA VAL A 74 5.59 -16.95 0.69
C VAL A 74 4.65 -15.81 0.30
N VAL A 75 5.17 -14.78 -0.37
CA VAL A 75 4.37 -13.67 -0.91
C VAL A 75 4.45 -13.72 -2.43
N THR A 76 3.28 -13.75 -3.07
CA THR A 76 3.16 -13.69 -4.53
C THR A 76 2.35 -12.47 -4.93
N TRP A 77 2.55 -12.02 -6.17
CA TRP A 77 1.76 -10.96 -6.76
C TRP A 77 1.37 -11.35 -8.18
N ASN A 78 0.27 -10.79 -8.69
CA ASN A 78 -0.19 -11.07 -10.04
C ASN A 78 0.50 -10.12 -11.03
N SER A 79 1.24 -10.67 -11.99
CA SER A 79 1.93 -9.95 -13.08
C SER A 79 1.12 -9.87 -14.38
N GLY A 80 -0.19 -10.11 -14.30
CA GLY A 80 -1.06 -10.31 -15.45
C GLY A 80 -0.86 -9.29 -16.57
N ARG A 81 -0.53 -9.80 -17.76
CA ARG A 81 -0.62 -9.07 -19.02
C ARG A 81 -2.09 -8.90 -19.37
N SER A 82 -2.61 -7.68 -19.24
CA SER A 82 -4.00 -7.39 -19.56
C SER A 82 -4.25 -7.56 -21.06
N ALA A 83 -5.01 -8.58 -21.45
CA ALA A 83 -5.47 -8.77 -22.84
C ALA A 83 -6.58 -7.77 -23.23
N THR A 84 -7.10 -6.99 -22.28
CA THR A 84 -8.24 -6.09 -22.44
C THR A 84 -8.08 -4.89 -21.52
N SER A 85 -7.53 -3.79 -22.04
CA SER A 85 -7.62 -2.39 -21.57
C SER A 85 -7.41 -2.06 -20.08
N ARG A 86 -7.16 -3.04 -19.19
CA ARG A 86 -6.82 -2.82 -17.79
C ARG A 86 -5.35 -2.42 -17.69
N PRO A 87 -5.01 -1.50 -16.78
CA PRO A 87 -3.63 -1.20 -16.45
C PRO A 87 -2.88 -2.49 -16.11
N GLU A 88 -1.64 -2.59 -16.58
CA GLU A 88 -0.75 -3.69 -16.22
C GLU A 88 -0.63 -3.75 -14.69
N ALA A 89 -0.71 -4.95 -14.14
CA ALA A 89 -0.59 -5.11 -12.69
C ALA A 89 0.84 -4.76 -12.29
N VAL A 90 1.00 -3.74 -11.45
CA VAL A 90 2.30 -3.30 -10.93
C VAL A 90 2.55 -3.96 -9.57
N GLN A 91 3.78 -4.42 -9.36
CA GLN A 91 4.21 -4.93 -8.07
C GLN A 91 4.06 -3.84 -6.99
N ALA A 92 3.61 -4.23 -5.80
CA ALA A 92 3.44 -3.29 -4.70
C ALA A 92 4.79 -2.71 -4.27
N LEU A 93 4.89 -1.38 -4.11
CA LEU A 93 6.13 -0.72 -3.70
C LEU A 93 6.76 -1.30 -2.42
N PRO A 94 6.00 -1.68 -1.37
CA PRO A 94 6.55 -2.33 -0.19
C PRO A 94 7.20 -3.68 -0.50
N LEU A 95 6.66 -4.44 -1.46
CA LEU A 95 7.25 -5.71 -1.87
C LEU A 95 8.55 -5.48 -2.66
N VAL A 96 8.58 -4.48 -3.54
CA VAL A 96 9.81 -4.05 -4.24
C VAL A 96 10.87 -3.64 -3.21
N ALA A 97 10.52 -2.80 -2.23
CA ALA A 97 11.44 -2.35 -1.19
C ALA A 97 11.99 -3.51 -0.36
N LEU A 98 11.15 -4.49 0.02
CA LEU A 98 11.58 -5.69 0.73
C LEU A 98 12.52 -6.56 -0.11
N GLN A 99 12.21 -6.73 -1.39
CA GLN A 99 13.05 -7.48 -2.32
C GLN A 99 14.43 -6.81 -2.49
N SER A 100 14.45 -5.49 -2.73
CA SER A 100 15.70 -4.74 -2.83
C SER A 100 16.51 -4.76 -1.53
N TYR A 101 15.85 -4.64 -0.37
CA TYR A 101 16.52 -4.77 0.93
C TYR A 101 17.16 -6.15 1.11
N TRP A 102 16.47 -7.22 0.69
CA TRP A 102 16.98 -8.58 0.75
C TRP A 102 18.17 -8.81 -0.19
N GLU A 103 18.07 -8.35 -1.44
CA GLU A 103 19.15 -8.48 -2.44
C GLU A 103 20.42 -7.72 -2.00
N LEU A 104 20.25 -6.53 -1.42
CA LEU A 104 21.35 -5.73 -0.88
C LEU A 104 21.89 -6.28 0.45
N GLY A 105 21.02 -6.82 1.30
CA GLY A 105 21.37 -7.44 2.58
C GLY A 105 22.06 -8.80 2.42
N GLY A 106 21.71 -9.57 1.39
CA GLY A 106 22.42 -10.80 1.00
C GLY A 106 23.85 -10.55 0.51
N CYS A 107 24.21 -9.30 0.22
CA CYS A 107 25.60 -8.87 -0.05
C CYS A 107 26.41 -8.58 1.23
N ARG A 108 25.83 -8.69 2.44
CA ARG A 108 26.54 -8.52 3.72
C ARG A 108 26.46 -9.79 4.60
N GLN A 109 27.64 -10.43 4.73
CA GLN A 109 28.11 -11.41 5.75
C GLN A 109 27.75 -12.89 5.49
N ASP A 110 28.68 -13.86 5.41
CA ASP A 110 30.07 -13.98 5.90
C ASP A 110 30.27 -13.39 7.31
N GLU A 111 29.50 -13.87 8.29
CA GLU A 111 29.93 -14.13 9.68
C GLU A 111 28.84 -14.93 10.44
N PRO A 112 29.20 -15.82 11.39
CA PRO A 112 28.37 -16.98 11.69
C PRO A 112 27.49 -16.86 12.95
N ALA A 113 26.51 -17.78 13.00
CA ALA A 113 25.95 -18.42 14.19
C ALA A 113 24.93 -17.66 15.05
N TYR A 114 23.72 -17.46 14.52
CA TYR A 114 22.53 -18.02 15.18
C TYR A 114 21.45 -18.29 14.13
N ALA A 115 21.03 -19.55 14.04
CA ALA A 115 20.21 -20.08 12.96
C ALA A 115 18.82 -19.41 12.89
N ALA A 116 18.64 -18.51 11.92
CA ALA A 116 17.36 -18.35 11.25
C ALA A 116 17.54 -18.94 9.85
N GLU A 117 16.86 -20.06 9.58
CA GLU A 117 16.87 -20.64 8.23
C GLU A 117 16.42 -19.56 7.23
N PRO A 118 17.11 -19.42 6.08
CA PRO A 118 16.76 -18.40 5.10
C PRO A 118 15.34 -18.64 4.61
N VAL A 119 14.47 -17.65 4.80
CA VAL A 119 13.11 -17.65 4.24
C VAL A 119 13.25 -17.72 2.71
N LYS A 120 12.93 -18.88 2.13
CA LYS A 120 13.06 -19.12 0.70
C LYS A 120 11.96 -18.39 -0.04
N PHE A 121 12.28 -17.25 -0.65
CA PHE A 121 11.41 -16.63 -1.64
C PHE A 121 11.53 -17.41 -2.95
N ARG A 122 10.47 -18.15 -3.32
CA ARG A 122 10.30 -18.68 -4.66
C ARG A 122 9.52 -17.64 -5.48
N SER A 123 10.20 -16.91 -6.35
CA SER A 123 9.54 -16.21 -7.45
C SER A 123 9.04 -17.26 -8.45
N VAL A 124 7.73 -17.31 -8.66
CA VAL A 124 7.08 -18.08 -9.75
C VAL A 124 6.61 -17.08 -10.80
#